data_AF-A0AAW6NHZ5-F1
#
_entry.id   AF-A0AAW6NHZ5-F1
#
_cell.length_a   1.000
_cell.length_b   1.000
_cell.length_c   1.000
_cell.angle_alpha   90.00
_cell.angle_beta   90.00
_cell.angle_gamma   90.00
#
_symmetry.space_group_name_H-M   'P 1'
#
loop_
_entity.id
_entity.type
_entity.pdbx_description
1 polymer ?
#
loop_
_entity_poly.entity_id
_entity_poly.type
_entity_poly.pdbx_seq_one_letter_code
_entity_poly.pdbx_strand_id
1 'polypeptide(L)'
;MSRRITLSLWLLAGSLTVMTIMATGFGALRLPVNVLWSGSDETLRQIWLTIRLPRVLLALVIGGSLALAGCVMQGLFRNPLADPGLLGISSGAALAVALWVVLALSLP
;
A
#
# COMPACT_ATOMS: atom_id res chain seq x y z
N MET A 1 28.92 -8.45 -0.99
CA MET A 1 27.65 -8.40 -0.24
C MET A 1 27.72 -9.41 0.90
N SER A 2 27.55 -9.01 2.17
CA SER A 2 27.63 -9.99 3.27
C SER A 2 26.47 -10.98 3.15
N ARG A 3 26.71 -12.28 3.35
CA ARG A 3 25.65 -13.31 3.29
C ARG A 3 24.44 -12.96 4.18
N ARG A 4 24.67 -12.23 5.27
CA ARG A 4 23.63 -11.78 6.21
C ARG A 4 22.66 -10.78 5.57
N ILE A 5 23.15 -9.81 4.79
CA ILE A 5 22.30 -8.81 4.12
C ILE A 5 21.43 -9.48 3.06
N THR A 6 22.01 -10.37 2.26
CA THR A 6 21.26 -11.12 1.25
C THR A 6 20.16 -11.97 1.89
N LEU A 7 20.45 -12.66 3.00
CA LEU A 7 19.45 -13.40 3.75
C LEU A 7 18.32 -12.51 4.29
N SER A 8 18.65 -11.34 4.87
CA SER A 8 17.64 -10.40 5.35
C SER A 8 16.73 -9.89 4.23
N LEU A 9 17.27 -9.59 3.05
CA LEU A 9 16.46 -9.16 1.90
C LEU A 9 15.51 -10.26 1.43
N TRP A 10 15.97 -11.52 1.38
CA TRP A 10 15.12 -12.66 1.05
C TRP A 10 14.02 -12.89 2.10
N LEU A 11 14.34 -12.73 3.39
CA LEU A 11 13.34 -12.85 4.46
C LEU A 11 12.27 -11.74 4.37
N LEU A 12 12.67 -10.49 4.13
CA LEU A 12 11.73 -9.38 3.96
C LEU A 12 10.85 -9.58 2.72
N ALA A 13 11.44 -9.99 1.59
CA ALA A 13 10.68 -10.30 0.37
C ALA A 13 9.70 -11.47 0.59
N GLY A 14 10.13 -12.53 1.26
CA GLY A 14 9.27 -13.65 1.62
C GLY A 14 8.11 -13.22 2.52
N SER A 15 8.41 -12.46 3.58
CA SER A 15 7.39 -11.90 4.48
C SER A 15 6.38 -11.01 3.75
N LEU A 16 6.84 -10.13 2.85
CA LEU A 16 5.97 -9.26 2.06
C LEU A 16 5.03 -10.09 1.16
N THR A 17 5.55 -11.15 0.54
CA THR A 17 4.77 -12.04 -0.33
C THR A 17 3.68 -12.77 0.47
N VAL A 18 4.03 -13.30 1.64
CA VAL A 18 3.07 -13.97 2.55
C VAL A 18 1.98 -12.99 2.99
N MET A 19 2.36 -11.78 3.42
CA MET A 19 1.40 -10.75 3.83
C MET A 19 0.47 -10.34 2.70
N THR A 20 0.98 -10.24 1.47
CA THR A 20 0.18 -9.91 0.28
C THR A 20 -0.88 -10.98 0.00
N ILE A 21 -0.49 -12.26 0.03
CA ILE A 21 -1.42 -13.38 -0.17
C ILE A 21 -2.49 -13.38 0.92
N MET A 22 -2.08 -13.24 2.18
CA MET A 22 -3.02 -13.16 3.30
C MET A 22 -3.98 -11.99 3.17
N ALA A 23 -3.50 -10.80 2.77
CA ALA A 23 -4.33 -9.62 2.58
C ALA A 23 -5.42 -9.81 1.50
N THR A 24 -5.15 -10.59 0.46
CA THR A 24 -6.16 -10.91 -0.57
C THR A 24 -7.25 -11.87 -0.06
N GLY A 25 -6.92 -12.80 0.85
CA GLY A 25 -7.84 -13.83 1.37
C GLY A 25 -8.64 -13.42 2.61
N PHE A 26 -8.11 -12.53 3.45
CA PHE A 26 -8.74 -12.10 4.70
C PHE A 26 -9.65 -10.87 4.52
N GLY A 27 -10.90 -10.93 4.98
CA GLY A 27 -11.82 -9.78 5.06
C GLY A 27 -13.23 -10.20 5.47
N ALA A 28 -14.23 -9.35 5.22
CA ALA A 28 -15.62 -9.59 5.64
C ALA A 28 -16.21 -10.91 5.10
N LEU A 29 -15.78 -11.31 3.91
CA LEU A 29 -16.04 -12.62 3.32
C LEU A 29 -14.71 -13.35 3.14
N ARG A 30 -14.67 -14.64 3.47
CA ARG A 30 -13.52 -15.51 3.17
C ARG A 30 -13.55 -15.81 1.67
N LEU A 31 -12.57 -15.27 0.94
CA LEU A 31 -12.44 -15.47 -0.49
C LEU A 31 -11.21 -16.34 -0.75
N PRO A 32 -11.35 -17.67 -0.75
CA PRO A 32 -10.25 -18.54 -1.10
C PRO A 32 -9.84 -18.28 -2.56
N VAL A 33 -8.54 -18.36 -2.82
CA VAL A 33 -7.94 -18.09 -4.15
C VAL A 33 -8.48 -19.06 -5.22
N ASN A 34 -9.07 -20.17 -4.80
CA ASN A 34 -9.73 -21.12 -5.70
C ASN A 34 -10.93 -20.52 -6.45
N VAL A 35 -11.58 -19.47 -5.92
CA VAL A 35 -12.74 -18.79 -6.52
C VAL A 35 -12.39 -18.11 -7.85
N LEU A 36 -11.12 -17.79 -8.09
CA LEU A 36 -10.65 -17.29 -9.38
C LEU A 36 -10.68 -18.35 -10.49
N TRP A 37 -10.52 -19.63 -10.11
CA TRP A 37 -10.46 -20.75 -11.04
C TRP A 37 -11.75 -21.56 -11.06
N SER A 38 -12.48 -21.65 -9.94
CA SER A 38 -13.81 -22.26 -9.89
C SER A 38 -14.83 -21.24 -10.40
N GLY A 39 -15.29 -21.38 -11.64
CA GLY A 39 -16.31 -20.52 -12.26
C GLY A 39 -17.71 -20.61 -11.63
N SER A 40 -17.83 -21.00 -10.36
CA SER A 40 -19.10 -21.23 -9.66
C SER A 40 -19.71 -19.97 -9.05
N ASP A 41 -18.91 -18.96 -8.70
CA ASP A 41 -19.39 -17.74 -8.02
C ASP A 41 -18.82 -16.46 -8.66
N GLU A 42 -19.51 -15.95 -9.68
CA GLU A 42 -19.11 -14.74 -10.41
C GLU A 42 -19.14 -13.48 -9.54
N THR A 43 -20.06 -13.40 -8.57
CA THR A 43 -20.14 -12.26 -7.64
C THR A 43 -18.93 -12.17 -6.72
N LEU A 44 -18.48 -13.31 -6.17
CA LEU A 44 -17.27 -13.37 -5.34
C LEU A 44 -16.02 -13.05 -6.16
N ARG A 45 -15.94 -13.53 -7.41
CA ARG A 45 -14.87 -13.19 -8.34
C ARG A 45 -14.82 -11.69 -8.63
N GLN A 46 -15.97 -11.05 -8.87
CA GLN A 46 -16.04 -9.61 -9.11
C GLN A 46 -15.56 -8.81 -7.89
N ILE A 47 -15.99 -9.15 -6.68
CA ILE A 47 -15.52 -8.50 -5.43
C ILE A 47 -14.00 -8.64 -5.31
N TRP A 48 -13.46 -9.81 -5.61
CA TRP A 48 -12.02 -10.07 -5.52
C TRP A 48 -11.23 -9.19 -6.50
N LEU A 49 -11.66 -9.11 -7.76
CA LEU A 49 -10.97 -8.38 -8.82
C LEU A 49 -11.17 -6.85 -8.78
N THR A 50 -12.36 -6.38 -8.39
CA THR A 50 -12.71 -4.94 -8.46
C THR A 50 -12.50 -4.18 -7.16
N ILE A 51 -12.48 -4.87 -6.02
CA ILE A 51 -12.37 -4.22 -4.70
C ILE A 51 -11.06 -4.58 -4.02
N ARG A 52 -10.74 -5.88 -3.91
CA ARG A 52 -9.62 -6.34 -3.08
C ARG A 52 -8.29 -6.25 -3.76
N LEU A 53 -8.17 -6.83 -4.96
CA LEU A 53 -6.92 -6.82 -5.72
C LEU A 53 -6.41 -5.38 -5.95
N PRO A 54 -7.24 -4.40 -6.38
CA PRO A 54 -6.78 -3.03 -6.55
C PRO A 54 -6.31 -2.40 -5.24
N ARG A 55 -7.01 -2.68 -4.12
CA ARG A 55 -6.65 -2.15 -2.80
C ARG A 55 -5.33 -2.71 -2.28
N VAL A 56 -5.08 -4.01 -2.47
CA VAL A 56 -3.81 -4.65 -2.06
C VAL A 56 -2.65 -4.13 -2.90
N LEU A 57 -2.83 -4.01 -4.21
CA LEU A 57 -1.82 -3.43 -5.10
C LEU A 57 -1.53 -1.96 -4.74
N LEU A 58 -2.56 -1.17 -4.46
CA LEU A 58 -2.40 0.20 -4.01
C LEU A 58 -1.64 0.28 -2.68
N ALA A 59 -1.93 -0.61 -1.72
CA ALA A 59 -1.21 -0.67 -0.45
C ALA A 59 0.28 -0.99 -0.63
N LEU A 60 0.63 -1.89 -1.56
CA LEU A 60 2.02 -2.19 -1.90
C LEU A 60 2.74 -0.97 -2.48
N VAL A 61 2.11 -0.28 -3.43
CA VAL A 61 2.69 0.91 -4.07
C VAL A 61 2.86 2.04 -3.05
N ILE A 62 1.85 2.32 -2.23
CA ILE A 62 1.91 3.38 -1.21
C ILE A 62 2.97 3.04 -0.17
N GLY A 63 2.97 1.82 0.37
CA GLY A 63 3.95 1.40 1.38
C GLY A 63 5.38 1.46 0.88
N GLY A 64 5.62 0.99 -0.35
CA GLY A 64 6.94 1.09 -1.01
C GLY A 64 7.36 2.54 -1.23
N SER A 65 6.44 3.40 -1.70
CA SER A 65 6.71 4.82 -1.92
C SER A 65 7.06 5.55 -0.63
N LEU A 66 6.34 5.28 0.47
CA LEU A 66 6.62 5.85 1.79
C LEU A 66 7.98 5.38 2.34
N ALA A 67 8.30 4.09 2.20
CA ALA A 67 9.59 3.55 2.64
C ALA A 67 10.76 4.19 1.87
N LEU A 68 10.62 4.37 0.55
CA LEU A 68 11.62 5.04 -0.28
C LEU A 68 11.74 6.52 0.07
N ALA A 69 10.62 7.24 0.22
CA ALA A 69 10.62 8.64 0.63
C ALA A 69 11.33 8.83 1.98
N GLY A 70 11.06 7.95 2.96
CA GLY A 70 11.75 7.93 4.24
C GLY A 70 13.26 7.72 4.10
N CYS A 71 13.70 6.72 3.32
CA CYS A 71 15.13 6.48 3.07
C CYS A 71 15.81 7.69 2.41
N VAL A 72 15.17 8.30 1.40
CA VAL A 72 15.71 9.48 0.71
C VAL A 72 15.82 10.67 1.66
N MET A 73 14.79 10.91 2.47
CA MET A 73 14.77 11.98 3.47
C MET A 73 15.87 11.80 4.52
N GLN A 74 15.97 10.59 5.10
CA GLN A 74 17.00 10.27 6.08
C GLN A 74 18.42 10.42 5.49
N GLY A 75 18.62 10.05 4.21
CA GLY A 75 19.88 10.24 3.49
C GLY A 75 20.20 11.70 3.20
N LEU A 76 19.21 12.49 2.78
CA LEU A 76 19.37 13.91 2.45
C LEU A 76 19.72 14.75 3.68
N PHE A 77 18.98 14.57 4.77
CA PHE A 77 19.21 15.31 6.01
C PHE A 77 20.31 14.69 6.89
N ARG A 78 20.78 13.48 6.53
CA ARG A 78 21.70 12.68 7.36
C ARG A 78 21.20 12.57 8.80
N ASN A 79 19.88 12.51 8.96
CA ASN A 79 19.20 12.47 10.24
C ASN A 79 18.24 11.27 10.23
N PRO A 80 18.49 10.24 11.06
CA PRO A 80 17.63 9.06 11.10
C PRO A 80 16.20 9.35 11.58
N LEU A 81 15.96 10.52 12.18
CA LEU A 81 14.64 10.97 12.61
C LEU A 81 13.88 11.77 11.52
N ALA A 82 14.49 12.03 10.36
CA ALA A 82 13.81 12.73 9.28
C ALA A 82 12.71 11.86 8.67
N ASP A 83 11.48 12.38 8.65
CA ASP A 83 10.30 11.75 8.07
C ASP A 83 9.60 12.74 7.12
N PRO A 84 9.13 12.31 5.94
CA PRO A 84 8.45 13.19 4.97
C PRO A 84 7.24 13.93 5.55
N GLY A 85 6.57 13.38 6.56
CA GLY A 85 5.47 14.03 7.27
C GLY A 85 5.90 15.25 8.08
N LEU A 86 7.12 15.27 8.62
CA LEU A 86 7.63 16.40 9.42
C LEU A 86 7.86 17.67 8.59
N LEU A 87 8.07 17.54 7.28
CA LEU A 87 8.23 18.69 6.38
C LEU A 87 6.89 19.29 5.90
N GLY A 88 5.77 18.79 6.40
CA GLY A 88 4.44 19.32 6.06
C GLY A 88 3.88 18.82 4.73
N ILE A 89 4.50 17.82 4.09
CA ILE A 89 4.02 17.24 2.81
C ILE A 89 2.61 16.64 3.00
N SER A 90 2.39 15.91 4.09
CA SER A 90 1.09 15.30 4.43
C SER A 90 0.02 16.35 4.73
N SER A 91 0.38 17.41 5.47
CA SER A 91 -0.54 18.52 5.78
C SER A 91 -0.91 19.31 4.52
N GLY A 92 0.04 19.54 3.61
CA GLY A 92 -0.21 20.19 2.32
C GLY A 92 -1.12 19.37 1.42
N ALA A 93 -0.90 18.05 1.34
CA ALA A 93 -1.79 17.14 0.59
C ALA A 93 -3.21 17.13 1.19
N ALA A 94 -3.34 17.07 2.52
CA ALA A 94 -4.62 17.13 3.20
C ALA A 94 -5.36 18.46 2.95
N LEU A 95 -4.65 19.58 2.98
CA LEU A 95 -5.21 20.90 2.65
C LEU A 95 -5.70 20.95 1.21
N ALA A 96 -4.92 20.44 0.25
CA ALA A 96 -5.33 20.40 -1.15
C ALA A 96 -6.60 19.57 -1.37
N VAL A 97 -6.70 18.39 -0.73
CA VAL A 97 -7.90 17.56 -0.76
C VAL A 97 -9.09 18.28 -0.12
N ALA A 98 -8.89 18.92 1.04
CA ALA A 98 -9.94 19.66 1.73
C ALA A 98 -10.46 20.83 0.88
N LEU A 99 -9.55 21.61 0.27
CA LEU A 99 -9.92 22.69 -0.64
C LEU A 99 -10.68 22.16 -1.85
N TRP A 100 -10.23 21.08 -2.47
CA TRP A 100 -10.93 20.48 -3.61
C TRP A 100 -12.34 20.03 -3.22
N VAL A 101 -12.49 19.27 -2.13
CA VAL A 101 -13.79 18.77 -1.69
C VAL A 101 -14.72 19.91 -1.30
N VAL A 102 -14.25 20.94 -0.60
CA VAL A 102 -15.11 22.03 -0.14
C VAL A 102 -15.43 23.02 -1.27
N LEU A 103 -14.42 23.50 -2.01
CA LEU A 103 -14.61 24.52 -3.05
C LEU A 103 -15.24 23.95 -4.33
N ALA A 104 -14.87 22.73 -4.76
CA ALA A 104 -15.45 22.17 -5.99
C ALA A 104 -16.92 21.79 -5.84
N LEU A 105 -17.38 21.45 -4.62
CA LEU A 105 -18.80 21.22 -4.32
C LEU A 105 -19.59 22.52 -4.11
N SER A 106 -18.92 23.66 -3.92
CA SER A 106 -19.57 24.96 -3.71
C SER A 106 -19.55 25.87 -4.95
N LEU A 107 -18.89 25.45 -6.03
CA LEU A 107 -19.06 26.04 -7.36
C LEU A 107 -20.14 25.22 -8.12
N PRO A 108 -21.23 25.86 -8.59
CA PRO A 108 -22.33 25.19 -9.28
C PRO A 108 -21.90 24.55 -10.61
#